data_AF-A0A7S0Q9M2-F1
#
_entry.id   AF-A0A7S0Q9M2-F1
#
_cell.length_a   1.000
_cell.length_b   1.000
_cell.length_c   1.000
_cell.angle_alpha   90.00
_cell.angle_beta   90.00
_cell.angle_gamma   90.00
#
_symmetry.space_group_name_H-M   'P 1'
#
loop_
_entity.id
_entity.type
_entity.pdbx_description
1 polymer ?
#
loop_
_entity_poly.entity_id
_entity_poly.type
_entity_poly.pdbx_seq_one_letter_code
_entity_poly.pdbx_strand_id
1 'polypeptide(L)'
;MSAQGMAVSTYKASYAEASRNVKRLVMLLKLEQNRECADCACALDPRTAWASINLGLFVCIQCAGLHRNLGVHISKVRAVDVDDWNDDWVDNMELWGNERANGFWEAHPIPERPSGTMLTSFIKAKYDARAFAASGEPAEWLADPCLEMQNGWFRYIDEGTGSFYYFNVDADTTVWDMPADAQEPASLE
;
A
#
# COMPACT_ATOMS: atom_id res chain seq x y z
N MET A 1 -14.78 0.10 -14.68
CA MET A 1 -13.63 0.96 -14.36
C MET A 1 -12.55 0.05 -13.79
N SER A 2 -11.32 0.12 -14.28
CA SER A 2 -10.21 -0.67 -13.73
C SER A 2 -9.91 -0.23 -12.31
N ALA A 3 -9.47 -1.15 -11.45
CA ALA A 3 -8.95 -0.77 -10.13
C ALA A 3 -7.63 0.00 -10.29
N GLN A 4 -7.43 1.03 -9.48
CA GLN A 4 -6.21 1.83 -9.41
C GLN A 4 -5.30 1.33 -8.29
N GLY A 5 -3.99 1.47 -8.48
CA GLY A 5 -2.99 1.09 -7.48
C GLY A 5 -2.52 -0.36 -7.60
N MET A 6 -1.64 -0.74 -6.68
CA MET A 6 -1.10 -2.09 -6.55
C MET A 6 -2.21 -3.13 -6.33
N ALA A 7 -1.92 -4.36 -6.75
CA ALA A 7 -2.72 -5.51 -6.36
C ALA A 7 -2.74 -5.64 -4.83
N VAL A 8 -3.88 -6.06 -4.30
CA VAL A 8 -4.11 -6.18 -2.86
C VAL A 8 -4.86 -7.48 -2.64
N SER A 9 -4.26 -8.39 -1.86
CA SER A 9 -4.88 -9.65 -1.50
C SER A 9 -6.09 -9.46 -0.59
N THR A 10 -6.93 -10.50 -0.53
CA THR A 10 -8.16 -10.51 0.25
C THR A 10 -8.10 -11.43 1.47
N TYR A 11 -6.98 -12.15 1.65
CA TYR A 11 -6.86 -13.12 2.74
C TYR A 11 -6.79 -12.43 4.09
N LYS A 12 -7.29 -13.13 5.11
CA LYS A 12 -7.29 -12.67 6.49
C LYS A 12 -6.00 -13.14 7.18
N ALA A 13 -5.24 -12.20 7.71
CA ALA A 13 -4.03 -12.51 8.46
C ALA A 13 -4.30 -13.40 9.68
N SER A 14 -3.33 -14.25 10.02
CA SER A 14 -3.32 -14.93 11.31
C SER A 14 -3.03 -13.92 12.44
N TYR A 15 -3.34 -14.27 13.69
CA TYR A 15 -3.02 -13.41 14.83
C TYR A 15 -1.50 -13.12 14.95
N ALA A 16 -0.67 -14.14 14.71
CA ALA A 16 0.78 -14.02 14.79
C ALA A 16 1.34 -13.08 13.70
N GLU A 17 0.81 -13.19 12.48
CA GLU A 17 1.12 -12.32 11.36
C GLU A 17 0.66 -10.88 11.63
N ALA A 18 -0.60 -10.67 11.99
CA ALA A 18 -1.12 -9.34 12.30
C ALA A 18 -0.31 -8.64 13.40
N SER A 19 0.05 -9.38 14.47
CA SER A 19 0.89 -8.85 15.57
C SER A 19 2.30 -8.48 15.12
N ARG A 20 2.90 -9.25 14.19
CA ARG A 20 4.20 -8.91 13.58
C ARG A 20 4.07 -7.66 12.69
N ASN A 21 3.02 -7.58 11.89
CA ASN A 21 2.80 -6.53 10.91
C ASN A 21 2.51 -5.17 11.53
N VAL A 22 1.78 -5.13 12.66
CA VAL A 22 1.64 -3.89 13.44
C VAL A 22 3.01 -3.32 13.85
N LYS A 23 3.99 -4.18 14.21
CA LYS A 23 5.34 -3.71 14.57
C LYS A 23 6.08 -3.14 13.36
N ARG A 24 5.94 -3.75 12.17
CA ARG A 24 6.53 -3.26 10.92
C ARG A 24 5.97 -1.88 10.55
N LEU A 25 4.65 -1.71 10.59
CA LEU A 25 3.98 -0.43 10.32
C LEU A 25 4.41 0.68 11.30
N VAL A 26 4.54 0.35 12.59
CA VAL A 26 5.05 1.29 13.59
C VAL A 26 6.49 1.73 13.28
N MET A 27 7.32 0.85 12.70
CA MET A 27 8.66 1.25 12.24
C MET A 27 8.59 2.14 10.99
N LEU A 28 7.69 1.86 10.05
CA LEU A 28 7.49 2.71 8.86
C LEU A 28 7.06 4.13 9.23
N LEU A 29 6.18 4.29 10.22
CA LEU A 29 5.74 5.62 10.69
C LEU A 29 6.85 6.42 11.41
N LYS A 30 7.98 5.79 11.75
CA LYS A 30 9.14 6.51 12.29
C LYS A 30 10.00 7.13 11.20
N LEU A 31 9.86 6.69 9.94
CA LEU A 31 10.56 7.28 8.80
C LEU A 31 10.05 8.69 8.56
N GLU A 32 10.95 9.64 8.27
CA GLU A 32 10.64 11.08 8.21
C GLU A 32 9.51 11.39 7.22
N GLN A 33 9.55 10.77 6.04
CA GLN A 33 8.54 10.90 5.00
C GLN A 33 7.13 10.44 5.42
N ASN A 34 7.02 9.51 6.36
CA ASN A 34 5.76 8.90 6.78
C ASN A 34 5.19 9.52 8.06
N ARG A 35 5.89 10.47 8.68
CA ARG A 35 5.44 11.14 9.93
C ARG A 35 4.34 12.15 9.71
N GLU A 36 4.02 12.48 8.46
CA GLU A 36 2.99 13.44 8.11
C GLU A 36 2.00 12.82 7.13
N CYS A 37 0.74 13.24 7.25
CA CYS A 37 -0.32 12.82 6.35
C CYS A 37 0.02 13.22 4.90
N ALA A 38 -0.06 12.26 3.97
CA ALA A 38 0.23 12.49 2.55
C ALA A 38 -0.68 13.53 1.87
N ASP A 39 -1.80 13.92 2.50
CA ASP A 39 -2.74 14.89 1.92
C ASP A 39 -2.71 16.25 2.61
N CYS A 40 -2.82 16.27 3.95
CA CYS A 40 -2.95 17.51 4.73
C CYS A 40 -1.71 17.87 5.57
N ALA A 41 -0.65 17.05 5.51
CA ALA A 41 0.60 17.22 6.27
C ALA A 41 0.45 17.33 7.81
N CYS A 42 -0.69 16.95 8.39
CA CYS A 42 -0.75 16.85 9.85
C CYS A 42 0.13 15.68 10.32
N ALA A 43 0.76 15.86 11.48
CA ALA A 43 1.56 14.81 12.10
C ALA A 43 0.74 13.52 12.29
N LEU A 44 1.39 12.39 12.08
CA LEU A 44 0.85 11.05 12.27
C LEU A 44 1.56 10.35 13.42
N ASP A 45 0.77 9.59 14.16
CA ASP A 45 1.25 8.58 15.10
C ASP A 45 0.46 7.27 14.85
N PRO A 46 0.90 6.11 15.36
CA PRO A 46 0.24 4.85 15.08
C PRO A 46 -1.27 4.79 15.33
N ARG A 47 -1.81 5.59 16.27
CA ARG A 47 -3.25 5.63 16.59
C ARG A 47 -4.07 6.51 15.67
N THR A 48 -3.43 7.50 15.07
CA THR A 48 -4.07 8.47 14.16
C THR A 48 -3.77 8.18 12.70
N ALA A 49 -2.79 7.32 12.44
CA ALA A 49 -2.35 6.86 11.13
C ALA A 49 -3.30 5.81 10.55
N TRP A 50 -3.64 6.06 9.31
CA TRP A 50 -4.35 5.18 8.40
C TRP A 50 -3.49 5.04 7.15
N ALA A 51 -3.78 4.07 6.32
CA ALA A 51 -3.07 3.90 5.07
C ALA A 51 -3.98 3.42 3.96
N SER A 52 -3.67 3.85 2.74
CA SER A 52 -4.30 3.36 1.52
C SER A 52 -3.44 2.23 0.94
N ILE A 53 -3.82 0.98 1.20
CA ILE A 53 -2.97 -0.22 0.97
C ILE A 53 -2.70 -0.52 -0.50
N ASN A 54 -3.54 -0.03 -1.42
CA ASN A 54 -3.30 -0.12 -2.86
C ASN A 54 -2.50 1.08 -3.40
N LEU A 55 -2.54 2.23 -2.73
CA LEU A 55 -1.84 3.44 -3.17
C LEU A 55 -0.47 3.61 -2.49
N GLY A 56 -0.19 2.84 -1.44
CA GLY A 56 1.11 2.82 -0.76
C GLY A 56 1.40 4.05 0.10
N LEU A 57 0.38 4.69 0.67
CA LEU A 57 0.54 5.96 1.41
C LEU A 57 -0.18 5.98 2.77
N PHE A 58 0.41 6.69 3.72
CA PHE A 58 -0.10 6.98 5.06
C PHE A 58 -0.83 8.32 5.10
N VAL A 59 -2.02 8.29 5.68
CA VAL A 59 -2.91 9.45 5.87
C VAL A 59 -3.45 9.51 7.29
N CYS A 60 -4.00 10.65 7.70
CA CYS A 60 -4.71 10.76 8.96
C CYS A 60 -6.14 10.23 8.87
N ILE A 61 -6.78 9.98 10.01
CA ILE A 61 -8.17 9.49 10.10
C ILE A 61 -9.18 10.33 9.29
N GLN A 62 -9.01 11.67 9.25
CA GLN A 62 -9.90 12.54 8.49
C GLN A 62 -9.75 12.33 6.98
N CYS A 63 -8.51 12.28 6.49
CA CYS A 63 -8.21 12.01 5.09
C CYS A 63 -8.64 10.60 4.69
N ALA A 64 -8.45 9.60 5.56
CA ALA A 64 -8.97 8.26 5.36
C ALA A 64 -10.50 8.24 5.20
N GLY A 65 -11.23 9.09 5.92
CA GLY A 65 -12.67 9.30 5.73
C GLY A 65 -13.02 9.80 4.32
N LEU A 66 -12.20 10.69 3.76
CA LEU A 66 -12.39 11.23 2.40
C LEU A 66 -11.99 10.21 1.33
N HIS A 67 -10.94 9.43 1.55
CA HIS A 67 -10.55 8.31 0.69
C HIS A 67 -11.66 7.27 0.55
N ARG A 68 -12.42 6.98 1.62
CA ARG A 68 -13.62 6.10 1.53
C ARG A 68 -14.65 6.61 0.53
N ASN A 69 -14.81 7.93 0.40
CA ASN A 69 -15.76 8.54 -0.52
C ASN A 69 -15.32 8.45 -1.99
N LEU A 70 -14.04 8.15 -2.27
CA LEU A 70 -13.57 7.86 -3.63
C LEU A 70 -14.03 6.48 -4.11
N GLY A 71 -14.20 5.54 -3.18
CA GLY A 71 -14.58 4.17 -3.45
C GLY A 71 -13.40 3.21 -3.60
N VAL A 72 -13.68 1.92 -3.40
CA VAL A 72 -12.67 0.83 -3.30
C VAL A 72 -11.90 0.54 -4.59
N HIS A 73 -12.38 1.05 -5.71
CA HIS A 73 -11.70 0.96 -7.01
C HIS A 73 -10.58 2.02 -7.14
N ILE A 74 -10.56 3.05 -6.28
CA ILE A 74 -9.52 4.08 -6.24
C ILE A 74 -8.65 3.91 -4.99
N SER A 75 -9.25 3.78 -3.81
CA SER A 75 -8.52 3.69 -2.55
C SER A 75 -9.13 2.68 -1.59
N LYS A 76 -8.27 1.83 -1.03
CA LYS A 76 -8.60 0.84 -0.01
C LYS A 76 -7.91 1.25 1.28
N VAL A 77 -8.66 1.78 2.25
CA VAL A 77 -8.07 2.29 3.51
C VAL A 77 -8.14 1.27 4.65
N ARG A 78 -7.09 1.26 5.48
CA ARG A 78 -6.97 0.48 6.73
C ARG A 78 -6.38 1.35 7.85
N ALA A 79 -6.83 1.14 9.08
CA ALA A 79 -6.25 1.74 10.27
C ALA A 79 -4.98 1.01 10.66
N VAL A 80 -3.92 1.73 11.03
CA VAL A 80 -2.62 1.10 11.34
C VAL A 80 -2.67 0.27 12.63
N ASP A 81 -3.40 0.73 13.66
CA ASP A 81 -3.44 0.07 14.98
C ASP A 81 -4.70 -0.76 15.25
N VAL A 82 -5.78 -0.59 14.47
CA VAL A 82 -7.08 -1.24 14.69
C VAL A 82 -7.35 -2.41 13.74
N ASP A 83 -6.89 -2.36 12.48
CA ASP A 83 -7.16 -3.42 11.51
C ASP A 83 -6.10 -4.54 11.58
N ASP A 84 -6.49 -5.77 11.21
CA ASP A 84 -5.55 -6.88 11.02
C ASP A 84 -4.83 -6.72 9.67
N TRP A 85 -3.50 -6.56 9.70
CA TRP A 85 -2.67 -6.39 8.51
C TRP A 85 -2.00 -7.68 8.09
N ASN A 86 -2.18 -8.04 6.83
CA ASN A 86 -1.50 -9.16 6.22
C ASN A 86 -0.15 -8.73 5.60
N ASP A 87 0.70 -9.69 5.26
CA ASP A 87 2.06 -9.41 4.78
C ASP A 87 2.04 -8.59 3.48
N ASP A 88 1.24 -8.95 2.48
CA ASP A 88 1.24 -8.22 1.20
C ASP A 88 0.87 -6.75 1.35
N TRP A 89 -0.07 -6.44 2.26
CA TRP A 89 -0.47 -5.06 2.50
C TRP A 89 0.68 -4.28 3.13
N VAL A 90 1.45 -4.88 4.04
CA VAL A 90 2.62 -4.23 4.63
C VAL A 90 3.75 -4.11 3.63
N ASP A 91 3.99 -5.12 2.80
CA ASP A 91 5.01 -5.11 1.74
C ASP A 91 4.75 -3.96 0.76
N ASN A 92 3.50 -3.75 0.34
CA ASN A 92 3.09 -2.58 -0.44
C ASN A 92 3.45 -1.25 0.25
N MET A 93 3.31 -1.18 1.58
CA MET A 93 3.65 0.03 2.35
C MET A 93 5.16 0.22 2.51
N GLU A 94 5.94 -0.86 2.61
CA GLU A 94 7.41 -0.82 2.65
C GLU A 94 8.00 -0.43 1.28
N LEU A 95 7.42 -0.92 0.18
CA LEU A 95 7.83 -0.64 -1.19
C LEU A 95 7.57 0.82 -1.62
N TRP A 96 6.54 1.44 -1.05
CA TRP A 96 6.10 2.79 -1.39
C TRP A 96 6.38 3.81 -0.30
N GLY A 97 5.51 3.87 0.72
CA GLY A 97 5.48 4.98 1.65
C GLY A 97 5.19 6.34 0.99
N ASN A 98 5.10 7.37 1.82
CA ASN A 98 4.65 8.69 1.39
C ASN A 98 5.60 9.39 0.42
N GLU A 99 6.91 9.19 0.55
CA GLU A 99 7.90 9.80 -0.36
C GLU A 99 7.67 9.34 -1.80
N ARG A 100 7.67 8.02 -2.03
CA ARG A 100 7.46 7.46 -3.36
C ARG A 100 6.05 7.73 -3.86
N ALA A 101 5.05 7.59 -3.00
CA ALA A 101 3.66 7.85 -3.36
C ALA A 101 3.45 9.31 -3.79
N ASN A 102 4.01 10.28 -3.07
CA ASN A 102 3.92 11.69 -3.46
C ASN A 102 4.76 11.98 -4.71
N GLY A 103 5.93 11.34 -4.88
CA GLY A 103 6.70 11.41 -6.12
C GLY A 103 5.89 11.04 -7.38
N PHE A 104 4.94 10.11 -7.23
CA PHE A 104 3.99 9.77 -8.29
C PHE A 104 2.76 10.68 -8.32
N TRP A 105 2.03 10.80 -7.22
CA TRP A 105 0.73 11.48 -7.13
C TRP A 105 0.83 13.00 -7.21
N GLU A 106 2.02 13.56 -6.98
CA GLU A 106 2.32 14.98 -6.96
C GLU A 106 3.52 15.31 -7.88
N ALA A 107 3.68 14.53 -8.97
CA ALA A 107 4.73 14.74 -9.97
C ALA A 107 4.62 16.09 -10.70
N HIS A 108 3.42 16.68 -10.71
CA HIS A 108 3.15 18.04 -11.20
C HIS A 108 2.81 18.96 -10.03
N PRO A 109 2.98 20.30 -10.18
CA PRO A 109 2.72 21.25 -9.12
C PRO A 109 1.33 21.11 -8.50
N ILE A 110 1.31 20.93 -7.17
CA ILE A 110 0.10 20.95 -6.38
C ILE A 110 -0.21 22.37 -5.88
N PRO A 111 -1.47 22.70 -5.57
CA PRO A 111 -1.76 23.82 -4.69
C PRO A 111 -1.13 23.60 -3.31
N GLU A 112 -1.06 24.65 -2.49
CA GLU A 112 -0.71 24.50 -1.08
C GLU A 112 -1.61 23.44 -0.41
N ARG A 113 -1.00 22.57 0.41
CA ARG A 113 -1.73 21.48 1.08
C ARG A 113 -2.88 22.06 1.89
N PRO A 114 -4.14 21.69 1.58
CA PRO A 114 -5.28 22.33 2.20
C PRO A 114 -5.53 21.82 3.61
N SER A 115 -6.20 22.66 4.40
CA SER A 115 -6.83 22.27 5.65
C SER A 115 -8.35 22.43 5.57
N GLY A 116 -9.08 21.77 6.47
CA GLY A 116 -10.53 21.93 6.60
C GLY A 116 -11.33 21.50 5.36
N THR A 117 -12.18 22.39 4.87
CA THR A 117 -13.20 22.07 3.84
C THR A 117 -12.63 21.86 2.43
N MET A 118 -11.45 22.42 2.13
CA MET A 118 -10.79 22.30 0.82
C MET A 118 -10.12 20.93 0.61
N LEU A 119 -10.00 20.13 1.67
CA LEU A 119 -9.36 18.82 1.62
C LEU A 119 -10.10 17.84 0.70
N THR A 120 -11.44 17.87 0.71
CA THR A 120 -12.27 17.00 -0.13
C THR A 120 -12.01 17.22 -1.63
N SER A 121 -11.93 18.48 -2.07
CA SER A 121 -11.66 18.80 -3.47
C SER A 121 -10.24 18.45 -3.87
N PHE A 122 -9.27 18.65 -2.97
CA PHE A 122 -7.87 18.30 -3.23
C PHE A 122 -7.66 16.78 -3.37
N ILE A 123 -8.21 15.97 -2.46
CA ILE A 123 -8.11 14.51 -2.51
C ILE A 123 -8.77 13.95 -3.78
N LYS A 124 -9.93 14.49 -4.19
CA LYS A 124 -10.54 14.15 -5.48
C LYS A 124 -9.65 14.54 -6.67
N ALA A 125 -9.09 15.74 -6.65
CA ALA A 125 -8.18 16.17 -7.71
C ALA A 125 -6.93 15.29 -7.79
N LYS A 126 -6.35 14.92 -6.64
CA LYS A 126 -5.13 14.12 -6.54
C LYS A 126 -5.33 12.67 -7.02
N TYR A 127 -6.38 11.98 -6.58
CA TYR A 127 -6.50 10.52 -6.80
C TYR A 127 -7.58 10.10 -7.80
N ASP A 128 -8.68 10.85 -7.93
CA ASP A 128 -9.78 10.53 -8.86
C ASP A 128 -9.53 11.19 -10.22
N ALA A 129 -9.30 12.51 -10.23
CA ALA A 129 -8.96 13.23 -11.46
C ALA A 129 -7.48 13.08 -11.87
N ARG A 130 -6.63 12.56 -10.97
CA ARG A 130 -5.18 12.38 -11.18
C ARG A 130 -4.48 13.64 -11.69
N ALA A 131 -4.94 14.81 -11.25
CA ALA A 131 -4.58 16.12 -11.81
C ALA A 131 -3.09 16.46 -11.66
N PHE A 132 -2.41 15.85 -10.69
CA PHE A 132 -1.01 16.11 -10.38
C PHE A 132 -0.12 14.88 -10.61
N ALA A 133 -0.71 13.74 -10.97
CA ALA A 133 0.00 12.47 -11.04
C ALA A 133 0.96 12.43 -12.24
N ALA A 134 2.01 11.61 -12.14
CA ALA A 134 2.83 11.27 -13.30
C ALA A 134 1.97 10.58 -14.38
N SER A 135 2.39 10.68 -15.63
CA SER A 135 1.73 9.99 -16.74
C SER A 135 2.03 8.49 -16.70
N GLY A 136 1.03 7.67 -17.06
CA GLY A 136 1.14 6.22 -17.05
C GLY A 136 0.88 5.59 -15.68
N GLU A 137 1.13 4.29 -15.58
CA GLU A 137 1.06 3.54 -14.32
C GLU A 137 2.45 3.03 -13.92
N PRO A 138 2.80 3.07 -12.62
CA PRO A 138 4.04 2.50 -12.11
C PRO A 138 4.18 1.02 -12.48
N ALA A 139 5.40 0.57 -12.76
CA ALA A 139 5.68 -0.82 -13.11
C ALA A 139 5.20 -1.78 -12.02
N GLU A 140 5.27 -1.38 -10.75
CA GLU A 140 4.84 -2.15 -9.59
C GLU A 140 3.32 -2.39 -9.54
N TRP A 141 2.53 -1.53 -10.19
CA TRP A 141 1.08 -1.73 -10.29
C TRP A 141 0.72 -2.68 -11.43
N LEU A 142 1.63 -2.81 -12.38
CA LEU A 142 1.56 -3.72 -13.52
C LEU A 142 2.36 -5.00 -13.26
N ALA A 143 3.03 -5.11 -12.10
CA ALA A 143 3.87 -6.23 -11.76
C ALA A 143 3.03 -7.50 -11.86
N ASP A 144 3.56 -8.44 -12.64
CA ASP A 144 2.92 -9.71 -12.94
C ASP A 144 2.47 -10.36 -11.62
N PRO A 145 1.25 -10.92 -11.53
CA PRO A 145 0.83 -11.71 -10.38
C PRO A 145 1.86 -12.79 -9.98
N CYS A 146 2.76 -13.19 -10.89
CA CYS A 146 3.95 -13.99 -10.64
C CYS A 146 5.20 -13.13 -10.29
N LEU A 147 5.51 -12.96 -9.00
CA LEU A 147 6.77 -12.36 -8.53
C LEU A 147 7.81 -13.45 -8.24
N GLU A 148 8.94 -13.42 -8.94
CA GLU A 148 10.11 -14.25 -8.61
C GLU A 148 10.77 -13.73 -7.32
N MET A 149 10.95 -14.62 -6.36
CA MET A 149 11.52 -14.37 -5.04
C MET A 149 12.85 -15.12 -4.89
N GLN A 150 13.59 -14.81 -3.84
CA GLN A 150 14.82 -15.50 -3.48
C GLN A 150 14.58 -17.00 -3.21
N ASN A 151 15.64 -17.81 -3.37
CA ASN A 151 15.64 -19.25 -3.07
C ASN A 151 14.62 -20.08 -3.88
N GLY A 152 14.37 -19.70 -5.13
CA GLY A 152 13.52 -20.46 -6.05
C GLY A 152 12.02 -20.34 -5.77
N TRP A 153 11.63 -19.40 -4.91
CA TRP A 153 10.22 -19.13 -4.63
C TRP A 153 9.61 -18.19 -5.66
N PHE A 154 8.35 -18.40 -6.00
CA PHE A 154 7.55 -17.53 -6.86
C PHE A 154 6.22 -17.28 -6.17
N ARG A 155 5.81 -16.01 -6.05
CA ARG A 155 4.50 -15.62 -5.53
C ARG A 155 3.53 -15.47 -6.69
N TYR A 156 2.38 -16.13 -6.63
CA TYR A 156 1.30 -16.08 -7.63
C TYR A 156 0.01 -15.56 -7.00
N ILE A 157 -0.91 -14.99 -7.79
CA ILE A 157 -2.29 -14.74 -7.36
C ILE A 157 -3.19 -15.88 -7.85
N ASP A 158 -3.93 -16.50 -6.93
CA ASP A 158 -5.01 -17.41 -7.27
C ASP A 158 -6.19 -16.62 -7.86
N GLU A 159 -6.53 -16.87 -9.12
CA GLU A 159 -7.59 -16.13 -9.83
C GLU A 159 -8.98 -16.30 -9.20
N GLY A 160 -9.22 -17.40 -8.49
CA GLY A 160 -10.51 -17.69 -7.87
C GLY A 160 -10.74 -16.90 -6.58
N THR A 161 -9.70 -16.73 -5.76
CA THR A 161 -9.78 -16.12 -4.43
C THR A 161 -9.16 -14.73 -4.36
N GLY A 162 -8.24 -14.40 -5.27
CA GLY A 162 -7.37 -13.23 -5.19
C GLY A 162 -6.34 -13.32 -4.06
N SER A 163 -6.13 -14.52 -3.49
CA SER A 163 -5.11 -14.78 -2.47
C SER A 163 -3.79 -15.07 -3.17
N PHE A 164 -2.68 -14.69 -2.55
CA PHE A 164 -1.39 -15.17 -3.05
C PHE A 164 -1.12 -16.60 -2.60
N TYR A 165 -0.36 -17.33 -3.41
CA TYR A 165 0.29 -18.57 -3.04
C TYR A 165 1.73 -18.56 -3.52
N TYR A 166 2.58 -19.33 -2.84
CA TYR A 166 4.02 -19.37 -3.09
C TYR A 166 4.38 -20.75 -3.60
N PHE A 167 5.07 -20.82 -4.74
CA PHE A 167 5.55 -22.05 -5.35
C PHE A 167 7.07 -22.07 -5.36
N ASN A 168 7.68 -23.13 -4.86
CA ASN A 168 9.13 -23.32 -4.95
C ASN A 168 9.46 -24.24 -6.12
N VAL A 169 10.26 -23.77 -7.07
CA VAL A 169 10.62 -24.55 -8.27
C VAL A 169 11.58 -25.70 -7.98
N ASP A 170 12.43 -25.58 -6.96
CA ASP A 170 13.42 -26.59 -6.62
C ASP A 170 12.81 -27.73 -5.81
N ALA A 171 11.87 -27.40 -4.92
CA ALA A 171 11.18 -28.35 -4.06
C ALA A 171 9.88 -28.90 -4.67
N ASP A 172 9.36 -28.28 -5.74
CA ASP A 172 8.05 -28.56 -6.34
C ASP A 172 6.90 -28.52 -5.30
N THR A 173 6.90 -27.48 -4.47
CA THR A 173 5.94 -27.31 -3.37
C THR A 173 5.20 -25.99 -3.45
N THR A 174 3.89 -26.05 -3.19
CA THR A 174 3.03 -24.87 -3.03
C THR A 174 2.67 -24.68 -1.56
N VAL A 175 2.83 -23.46 -1.07
CA VAL A 175 2.36 -23.03 0.26
C VAL A 175 1.52 -21.77 0.14
N TRP A 176 0.67 -21.53 1.13
CA TRP A 176 -0.25 -20.38 1.16
C TRP A 176 0.21 -19.27 2.11
N ASP A 177 1.05 -19.63 3.09
CA ASP A 177 1.73 -18.67 3.96
C ASP A 177 3.11 -18.35 3.38
N MET A 178 3.56 -17.10 3.49
CA MET A 178 4.87 -16.69 3.00
C MET A 178 6.00 -17.51 3.68
N PRO A 179 6.82 -18.26 2.93
CA PRO A 179 7.98 -18.96 3.47
C PRO A 179 8.98 -18.01 4.11
N ALA A 180 9.63 -18.43 5.19
CA ALA A 180 10.58 -17.59 5.92
C ALA A 180 11.85 -17.24 5.10
N ASP A 181 12.20 -18.07 4.12
CA ASP A 181 13.32 -17.92 3.20
C ASP A 181 12.92 -17.31 1.85
N ALA A 182 11.62 -17.04 1.64
CA ALA A 182 11.14 -16.28 0.49
C ALA A 182 11.29 -14.78 0.80
N GLN A 183 12.20 -14.12 0.09
CA GLN A 183 12.38 -12.66 0.15
C GLN A 183 12.24 -12.08 -1.25
N GLU A 184 11.63 -10.90 -1.37
CA GLU A 184 11.57 -10.21 -2.64
C GLU A 184 12.99 -9.93 -3.17
N PRO A 185 13.19 -9.92 -4.51
CA PRO A 185 14.48 -9.60 -5.08
C PRO A 185 14.83 -8.17 -4.68
N ALA A 186 16.06 -7.95 -4.23
CA ALA A 186 16.53 -6.60 -3.94
C ALA A 186 16.33 -5.73 -5.20
N SER A 187 15.64 -4.61 -5.05
CA SER A 187 15.43 -3.65 -6.12
C SER A 187 16.78 -3.31 -6.76
N LEU A 188 16.90 -3.48 -8.08
CA LEU A 188 18.06 -3.03 -8.83
C LEU A 188 18.20 -1.51 -8.62
N GLU A 189 19.29 -1.09 -7.96
CA GLU A 189 19.68 0.31 -7.78
C GLU A 189 19.91 1.04 -9.12
#